data_AF-A0A6C0EA05-F1
#
_entry.id   AF-A0A6C0EA05-F1
#
_cell.length_a   1.000
_cell.length_b   1.000
_cell.length_c   1.000
_cell.angle_alpha   90.00
_cell.angle_beta   90.00
_cell.angle_gamma   90.00
#
_symmetry.space_group_name_H-M   'P 1'
#
loop_
_entity.id
_entity.type
_entity.pdbx_description
1 polymer ?
#
loop_
_entity_poly.entity_id
_entity_poly.type
_entity_poly.pdbx_seq_one_letter_code
_entity_poly.pdbx_strand_id
1 'polypeptide(L)'
;MTTLEQISDKLKVYIENPLCVFKKCDDSIVVLRKLEDTVTDELRSNIVQRNFATFRANKLYVEKIIDIETLEDVIEVINTIYPHKHLTYIEGKVIEEKHFHLTNTEGIYYFLTLEPAYSIGYQKATHKVLWWYYNGNKMYEAEYKNGEKHGKYTHWNVDGTIKESHYYDNGKII
;
A
#
# COMPACT_ATOMS: atom_id res chain seq x y z
N MET A 1 -0.97 1.17 19.58
CA MET A 1 -0.68 1.09 18.14
C MET A 1 -1.68 0.15 17.53
N THR A 2 -2.35 0.61 16.48
CA THR A 2 -3.46 -0.10 15.87
C THR A 2 -3.02 -1.41 15.25
N THR A 3 -3.86 -2.43 15.32
CA THR A 3 -3.68 -3.71 14.63
C THR A 3 -4.43 -3.71 13.30
N LEU A 4 -4.05 -4.60 12.38
CA LEU A 4 -4.81 -4.81 11.14
C LEU A 4 -6.29 -5.15 11.43
N GLU A 5 -6.56 -5.87 12.51
CA GLU A 5 -7.92 -6.23 12.94
C GLU A 5 -8.75 -4.99 13.30
N GLN A 6 -8.22 -4.09 14.13
CA GLN A 6 -8.92 -2.86 14.54
C GLN A 6 -9.26 -1.96 13.36
N ILE A 7 -8.34 -1.77 12.42
CA ILE A 7 -8.62 -0.97 11.22
C ILE A 7 -9.57 -1.69 10.25
N SER A 8 -9.49 -3.02 10.18
CA SER A 8 -10.42 -3.82 9.35
C SER A 8 -11.84 -3.72 9.86
N ASP A 9 -12.05 -3.73 11.18
CA ASP A 9 -13.37 -3.54 11.78
C ASP A 9 -13.94 -2.16 11.47
N LYS A 10 -13.13 -1.10 11.61
CA LYS A 10 -13.56 0.27 11.27
C LYS A 10 -13.87 0.44 9.77
N LEU A 11 -13.16 -0.29 8.90
CA LEU A 11 -13.32 -0.21 7.45
C LEU A 11 -14.22 -1.29 6.84
N LYS A 12 -14.89 -2.11 7.66
CA LYS A 12 -15.63 -3.30 7.22
C LYS A 12 -16.56 -3.05 6.04
N VAL A 13 -17.38 -2.00 6.11
CA VAL A 13 -18.35 -1.65 5.05
C VAL A 13 -17.68 -1.32 3.70
N TYR A 14 -16.44 -0.84 3.73
CA TYR A 14 -15.66 -0.54 2.53
C TYR A 14 -14.93 -1.78 2.02
N ILE A 15 -14.42 -2.63 2.92
CA ILE A 15 -13.78 -3.91 2.56
C ILE A 15 -14.77 -4.84 1.84
N GLU A 16 -16.03 -4.84 2.27
CA GLU A 16 -17.09 -5.64 1.67
C GLU A 16 -17.59 -5.08 0.32
N ASN A 17 -17.19 -3.85 -0.04
CA ASN A 17 -17.57 -3.21 -1.29
C ASN A 17 -16.52 -3.48 -2.40
N PRO A 18 -16.86 -4.24 -3.47
CA PRO A 18 -15.90 -4.62 -4.51
C PRO A 18 -15.40 -3.46 -5.39
N LEU A 19 -16.06 -2.29 -5.31
CA LEU A 19 -15.60 -1.08 -5.99
C LEU A 19 -14.55 -0.33 -5.17
N CYS A 20 -14.43 -0.61 -3.87
CA CYS A 20 -13.46 0.02 -3.00
C CYS A 20 -12.07 -0.61 -3.14
N VAL A 21 -11.06 0.24 -3.08
CA VAL A 21 -9.64 -0.08 -3.17
C VAL A 21 -8.88 0.79 -2.18
N PHE A 22 -7.66 0.38 -1.82
CA PHE A 22 -6.97 0.91 -0.65
C PHE A 22 -5.58 1.37 -0.99
N LYS A 23 -5.12 2.47 -0.39
CA LYS A 23 -3.70 2.82 -0.39
C LYS A 23 -3.31 3.35 0.98
N LYS A 24 -2.02 3.22 1.29
CA LYS A 24 -1.39 3.92 2.41
C LYS A 24 -0.78 5.22 1.93
N CYS A 25 -0.90 6.26 2.75
CA CYS A 25 -0.32 7.57 2.56
C CYS A 25 0.20 8.02 3.92
N ASP A 26 1.53 8.01 4.11
CA ASP A 26 2.15 8.14 5.43
C ASP A 26 1.51 7.20 6.48
N ASP A 27 1.02 7.78 7.58
CA ASP A 27 0.33 7.11 8.67
C ASP A 27 -1.19 7.08 8.45
N SER A 28 -1.67 7.10 7.19
CA SER A 28 -3.10 7.03 6.87
C SER A 28 -3.43 5.93 5.85
N ILE A 29 -4.60 5.32 6.00
CA ILE A 29 -5.25 4.55 4.94
C ILE A 29 -6.26 5.44 4.23
N VAL A 30 -6.12 5.51 2.91
CA VAL A 30 -7.09 6.14 2.02
C VAL A 30 -7.93 5.04 1.39
N VAL A 31 -9.23 5.11 1.62
CA VAL A 31 -10.24 4.29 0.93
C VAL A 31 -10.66 5.05 -0.31
N LEU A 32 -10.51 4.40 -1.44
CA LEU A 32 -10.84 4.93 -2.75
C LEU A 32 -11.93 4.06 -3.36
N ARG A 33 -12.81 4.63 -4.18
CA ARG A 33 -13.82 3.88 -4.93
C ARG A 33 -13.69 4.14 -6.42
N LYS A 34 -13.76 3.06 -7.20
CA LYS A 34 -13.88 3.11 -8.65
C LYS A 34 -15.22 3.73 -9.05
N LEU A 35 -15.14 4.74 -9.91
CA LEU A 35 -16.26 5.34 -10.64
C LEU A 35 -16.59 4.50 -11.89
N GLU A 36 -17.76 4.70 -12.47
CA GLU A 36 -18.21 4.01 -13.69
C GLU A 36 -17.22 4.16 -14.86
N ASP A 37 -16.61 5.33 -15.00
CA ASP A 37 -15.65 5.67 -16.04
C ASP A 37 -14.19 5.67 -15.53
N THR A 38 -13.92 4.93 -14.46
CA THR A 38 -12.55 4.68 -14.00
C THR A 38 -11.85 3.71 -14.94
N VAL A 39 -10.73 4.15 -15.49
CA VAL A 39 -9.83 3.33 -16.32
C VAL A 39 -8.72 2.79 -15.42
N THR A 40 -8.44 1.49 -15.51
CA THR A 40 -7.45 0.81 -14.67
C THR A 40 -6.51 -0.09 -15.46
N ASP A 41 -5.37 -0.44 -14.86
CA ASP A 41 -4.44 -1.46 -15.37
C ASP A 41 -4.69 -2.87 -14.77
N GLU A 42 -5.85 -3.10 -14.13
CA GLU A 42 -6.16 -4.32 -13.36
C GLU A 42 -6.14 -5.63 -14.17
N LEU A 43 -6.15 -5.54 -15.50
CA LEU A 43 -6.20 -6.67 -16.44
C LEU A 43 -4.84 -7.02 -17.07
N ARG A 44 -3.74 -6.39 -16.63
CA ARG A 44 -2.40 -6.70 -17.16
C ARG A 44 -1.99 -8.15 -16.89
N SER A 45 -1.27 -8.76 -17.83
CA SER A 45 -0.97 -10.20 -17.81
C SER A 45 0.12 -10.62 -16.81
N ASN A 46 0.92 -9.68 -16.31
CA ASN A 46 2.06 -9.93 -15.43
C ASN A 46 1.72 -9.86 -13.93
N ILE A 47 0.49 -10.26 -13.56
CA ILE A 47 0.03 -10.33 -12.16
C ILE A 47 0.25 -11.75 -11.66
N VAL A 48 0.93 -11.91 -10.53
CA VAL A 48 1.17 -13.22 -9.89
C VAL A 48 0.26 -13.37 -8.66
N GLN A 49 0.22 -12.36 -7.78
CA GLN A 49 -0.61 -12.37 -6.58
C GLN A 49 -1.54 -11.16 -6.57
N ARG A 50 -2.73 -11.32 -7.16
CA ARG A 50 -3.68 -10.22 -7.39
C ARG A 50 -4.00 -9.40 -6.13
N ASN A 51 -4.19 -10.05 -4.99
CA ASN A 51 -4.56 -9.35 -3.75
C ASN A 51 -3.44 -8.47 -3.22
N PHE A 52 -2.18 -8.82 -3.47
CA PHE A 52 -0.98 -8.11 -3.03
C PHE A 52 -0.36 -7.23 -4.12
N ALA A 53 -0.88 -7.29 -5.35
CA ALA A 53 -0.41 -6.49 -6.47
C ALA A 53 -0.87 -5.04 -6.34
N THR A 54 -0.03 -4.13 -6.83
CA THR A 54 -0.42 -2.73 -7.00
C THR A 54 -1.03 -2.53 -8.38
N PHE A 55 -2.04 -1.68 -8.43
CA PHE A 55 -2.73 -1.28 -9.66
C PHE A 55 -2.72 0.24 -9.78
N ARG A 56 -3.12 0.72 -10.94
CA ARG A 56 -3.18 2.13 -11.33
C ARG A 56 -4.58 2.47 -11.83
N ALA A 57 -5.01 3.69 -11.56
CA ALA A 57 -6.21 4.28 -12.13
C ALA A 57 -5.94 5.71 -12.59
N ASN A 58 -6.71 6.15 -13.58
CA ASN A 58 -6.76 7.55 -14.00
C ASN A 58 -7.47 8.43 -12.95
N LYS A 59 -8.51 7.93 -12.31
CA LYS A 59 -9.28 8.67 -11.31
C LYS A 59 -10.01 7.76 -10.34
N LEU A 60 -10.24 8.26 -9.13
CA LEU A 60 -10.95 7.55 -8.07
C LEU A 60 -11.69 8.55 -7.18
N TYR A 61 -12.79 8.13 -6.57
CA TYR A 61 -13.46 8.90 -5.51
C TYR A 61 -12.85 8.56 -4.15
N VAL A 62 -12.58 9.57 -3.32
CA VAL A 62 -12.06 9.36 -1.96
C VAL A 62 -13.24 9.16 -1.00
N GLU A 63 -13.46 7.92 -0.60
CA GLU A 63 -14.55 7.53 0.31
C GLU A 63 -14.25 7.88 1.76
N LYS A 64 -13.01 7.61 2.19
CA LYS A 64 -12.61 7.75 3.59
C LYS A 64 -11.11 7.91 3.71
N ILE A 65 -10.67 8.66 4.71
CA ILE A 65 -9.27 8.69 5.13
C ILE A 65 -9.24 8.45 6.63
N ILE A 66 -8.40 7.51 7.06
CA ILE A 66 -8.26 7.17 8.48
C ILE A 66 -6.79 7.21 8.84
N ASP A 67 -6.46 7.93 9.91
CA ASP A 67 -5.16 7.87 10.54
C ASP A 67 -4.99 6.52 11.25
N ILE A 68 -3.93 5.79 10.92
CA ILE A 68 -3.72 4.43 11.43
C ILE A 68 -3.23 4.42 12.87
N GLU A 69 -2.75 5.53 13.43
CA GLU A 69 -2.25 5.57 14.81
C GLU A 69 -3.38 5.84 15.80
N THR A 70 -4.24 6.78 15.46
CA THR A 70 -5.34 7.31 16.27
C THR A 70 -6.68 6.65 15.95
N LEU A 71 -6.80 6.02 14.77
CA LEU A 71 -8.06 5.58 14.19
C LEU A 71 -9.07 6.72 13.97
N GLU A 72 -8.62 7.98 13.92
CA GLU A 72 -9.49 9.13 13.65
C GLU A 72 -9.66 9.34 12.15
N ASP A 73 -10.78 9.98 11.80
CA ASP A 73 -11.06 10.35 10.42
C ASP A 73 -10.23 11.59 10.05
N VAL A 74 -9.64 11.58 8.86
CA VAL A 74 -8.83 12.69 8.34
C VAL A 74 -9.52 13.27 7.12
N ILE A 75 -9.50 14.60 6.96
CA ILE A 75 -10.18 15.25 5.82
C ILE A 75 -9.30 15.23 4.57
N GLU A 76 -7.98 15.38 4.74
CA GLU A 76 -7.05 15.56 3.64
C GLU A 76 -5.68 14.94 3.94
N VAL A 77 -5.10 14.24 2.96
CA VAL A 77 -3.69 13.78 3.00
C VAL A 77 -3.00 14.00 1.67
N ILE A 78 -1.70 14.29 1.71
CA ILE A 78 -0.88 14.51 0.52
C ILE A 78 0.03 13.30 0.31
N ASN A 79 0.14 12.83 -0.92
CA ASN A 79 1.10 11.79 -1.28
C ASN A 79 2.53 12.30 -1.11
N THR A 80 3.25 11.69 -0.17
CA THR A 80 4.67 11.95 0.11
C THR A 80 5.60 10.87 -0.45
N ILE A 81 5.05 9.70 -0.81
CA ILE A 81 5.83 8.52 -1.20
C ILE A 81 6.62 8.75 -2.50
N TYR A 82 6.13 9.62 -3.37
CA TYR A 82 6.83 10.01 -4.60
C TYR A 82 7.09 11.53 -4.59
N PRO A 83 8.32 11.98 -4.31
CA PRO A 83 8.63 13.41 -4.14
C PRO A 83 8.38 14.25 -5.41
N HIS A 84 8.25 13.62 -6.58
CA HIS A 84 7.94 14.30 -7.83
C HIS A 84 6.44 14.39 -8.13
N LYS A 85 5.58 13.85 -7.25
CA LYS A 85 4.15 13.66 -7.52
C LYS A 85 3.29 13.92 -6.28
N HIS A 86 2.94 15.20 -6.09
CA HIS A 86 2.04 15.65 -5.03
C HIS A 86 0.58 15.48 -5.45
N LEU A 87 0.00 14.32 -5.12
CA LEU A 87 -1.45 14.11 -5.22
C LEU A 87 -2.09 14.35 -3.86
N THR A 88 -3.10 15.21 -3.81
CA THR A 88 -3.85 15.53 -2.59
C THR A 88 -5.18 14.78 -2.58
N TYR A 89 -5.38 13.92 -1.59
CA TYR A 89 -6.62 13.18 -1.38
C TYR A 89 -7.48 13.94 -0.36
N ILE A 90 -8.72 14.23 -0.72
CA ILE A 90 -9.67 14.93 0.13
C ILE A 90 -10.94 14.08 0.21
N GLU A 91 -11.39 13.74 1.42
CA GLU A 91 -12.62 12.97 1.63
C GLU A 91 -13.80 13.62 0.90
N GLY A 92 -14.56 12.83 0.14
CA GLY A 92 -15.70 13.31 -0.65
C GLY A 92 -15.35 13.96 -1.99
N LYS A 93 -14.09 13.89 -2.43
CA LYS A 93 -13.63 14.44 -3.73
C LYS A 93 -13.14 13.34 -4.67
N VAL A 94 -13.21 13.66 -5.96
CA VAL A 94 -12.55 12.85 -7.01
C VAL A 94 -11.11 13.31 -7.14
N ILE A 95 -10.18 12.37 -7.05
CA ILE A 95 -8.77 12.56 -7.40
C ILE A 95 -8.56 12.08 -8.83
N GLU A 96 -7.84 12.85 -9.64
CA GLU A 96 -7.51 12.52 -11.02
C GLU A 96 -6.00 12.64 -11.28
N GLU A 97 -5.46 11.74 -12.09
CA GLU A 97 -4.12 11.81 -12.63
C GLU A 97 -4.17 12.19 -14.12
N LYS A 98 -3.63 13.37 -14.44
CA LYS A 98 -3.66 13.93 -15.79
C LYS A 98 -2.73 13.22 -16.77
N HIS A 99 -1.64 12.64 -16.29
CA HIS A 99 -0.67 11.91 -17.12
C HIS A 99 -0.86 10.40 -17.00
N PHE A 100 -2.11 9.93 -17.06
CA PHE A 100 -2.41 8.51 -17.01
C PHE A 100 -2.20 7.85 -18.37
N HIS A 101 -1.21 6.98 -18.44
CA HIS A 101 -1.10 5.96 -19.48
C HIS A 101 -1.37 4.59 -18.86
N LEU A 102 -1.84 3.63 -19.66
CA LEU A 102 -2.03 2.23 -19.24
C LEU A 102 -0.69 1.50 -19.05
N THR A 103 0.12 2.06 -18.15
CA THR A 103 1.43 1.57 -17.70
C THR A 103 1.34 1.28 -16.21
N ASN A 104 2.21 0.41 -15.68
CA ASN A 104 2.24 0.13 -14.24
C ASN A 104 2.96 1.23 -13.42
N THR A 105 3.47 2.27 -14.08
CA THR A 105 4.29 3.33 -13.49
C THR A 105 3.54 4.63 -13.25
N GLU A 106 2.47 4.88 -14.01
CA GLU A 106 1.72 6.15 -13.99
C GLU A 106 0.30 5.94 -13.48
N GLY A 107 -0.35 7.01 -13.03
CA GLY A 107 -1.66 6.91 -12.36
C GLY A 107 -1.64 6.95 -10.84
N ILE A 108 -2.84 6.92 -10.28
CA ILE A 108 -3.10 6.78 -8.85
C ILE A 108 -2.91 5.31 -8.51
N TYR A 109 -1.97 4.99 -7.62
CA TYR A 109 -1.79 3.60 -7.20
C TYR A 109 -2.69 3.20 -6.05
N TYR A 110 -3.05 1.93 -6.03
CA TYR A 110 -3.81 1.30 -4.96
C TYR A 110 -3.56 -0.22 -4.94
N PHE A 111 -3.99 -0.83 -3.85
CA PHE A 111 -4.19 -2.26 -3.69
C PHE A 111 -5.68 -2.57 -3.72
N LEU A 112 -6.04 -3.77 -4.17
CA LEU A 112 -7.43 -4.23 -4.13
C LEU A 112 -7.90 -4.58 -2.71
N THR A 113 -6.97 -4.87 -1.81
CA THR A 113 -7.27 -5.32 -0.45
C THR A 113 -6.57 -4.45 0.60
N LEU A 114 -7.15 -4.36 1.79
CA LEU A 114 -6.63 -3.54 2.88
C LEU A 114 -5.29 -4.05 3.41
N GLU A 115 -5.12 -5.36 3.55
CA GLU A 115 -3.93 -5.98 4.16
C GLU A 115 -2.59 -5.51 3.55
N PRO A 116 -2.35 -5.58 2.22
CA PRO A 116 -1.11 -5.09 1.63
C PRO A 116 -0.97 -3.57 1.71
N ALA A 117 -2.08 -2.82 1.65
CA ALA A 117 -2.06 -1.38 1.83
C ALA A 117 -1.61 -1.03 3.25
N TYR A 118 -2.15 -1.70 4.27
CA TYR A 118 -1.78 -1.51 5.66
C TYR A 118 -0.35 -1.94 5.95
N SER A 119 0.06 -3.10 5.41
CA SER A 119 1.33 -3.76 5.71
C SER A 119 2.55 -3.16 5.02
N ILE A 120 2.37 -2.37 3.96
CA ILE A 120 3.50 -1.79 3.24
C ILE A 120 4.26 -0.75 4.09
N GLY A 121 5.58 -0.75 3.96
CA GLY A 121 6.45 0.13 4.73
C GLY A 121 6.72 -0.41 6.14
N TYR A 122 7.12 0.49 7.04
CA TYR A 122 7.45 0.14 8.42
C TYR A 122 6.20 -0.04 9.27
N GLN A 123 6.07 -1.24 9.85
CA GLN A 123 5.03 -1.63 10.78
C GLN A 123 5.58 -1.54 12.19
N LYS A 124 5.27 -0.42 12.85
CA LYS A 124 5.73 -0.14 14.21
C LYS A 124 5.33 -1.26 15.21
N ALA A 125 4.26 -2.02 14.95
CA ALA A 125 3.68 -2.97 15.92
C ALA A 125 4.51 -4.26 16.01
N THR A 126 5.02 -4.68 14.86
CA THR A 126 5.84 -5.88 14.71
C THR A 126 7.31 -5.54 14.51
N HIS A 127 7.65 -4.25 14.41
CA HIS A 127 8.95 -3.76 13.98
C HIS A 127 9.41 -4.41 12.67
N LYS A 128 8.49 -4.64 11.73
CA LYS A 128 8.78 -5.23 10.42
C LYS A 128 8.61 -4.21 9.31
N VAL A 129 9.40 -4.35 8.26
CA VAL A 129 9.20 -3.64 7.00
C VAL A 129 8.82 -4.65 5.93
N LEU A 130 7.77 -4.37 5.16
CA LEU A 130 7.30 -5.21 4.07
C LEU A 130 7.06 -4.38 2.81
N TRP A 131 7.48 -4.90 1.67
CA TRP A 131 7.19 -4.31 0.36
C TRP A 131 6.84 -5.38 -0.66
N TRP A 132 6.05 -4.99 -1.66
CA TRP A 132 5.57 -5.84 -2.73
C TRP A 132 6.03 -5.29 -4.07
N TYR A 133 6.39 -6.18 -4.99
CA TYR A 133 6.51 -5.85 -6.40
C TYR A 133 5.13 -5.56 -6.99
N TYR A 134 5.11 -4.88 -8.13
CA TYR A 134 3.88 -4.55 -8.84
C TYR A 134 3.04 -5.80 -9.14
N ASN A 135 3.64 -6.97 -9.36
CA ASN A 135 2.93 -8.22 -9.64
C ASN A 135 2.36 -8.91 -8.39
N GLY A 136 2.58 -8.35 -7.20
CA GLY A 136 2.14 -8.87 -5.92
C GLY A 136 3.10 -9.86 -5.27
N ASN A 137 4.21 -10.21 -5.91
CA ASN A 137 5.26 -10.94 -5.21
C ASN A 137 5.91 -10.06 -4.16
N LYS A 138 6.34 -10.67 -3.06
CA LYS A 138 7.07 -9.97 -2.01
C LYS A 138 8.37 -9.42 -2.60
N MET A 139 8.66 -8.15 -2.35
CA MET A 139 9.89 -7.50 -2.76
C MET A 139 10.94 -7.68 -1.67
N TYR A 140 10.67 -7.22 -0.45
CA TYR A 140 11.54 -7.52 0.68
C TYR A 140 10.79 -7.50 1.99
N GLU A 141 11.39 -8.15 2.98
CA GLU A 141 10.94 -8.25 4.37
C GLU A 141 12.15 -8.11 5.28
N ALA A 142 12.00 -7.29 6.31
CA ALA A 142 13.08 -7.01 7.25
C ALA A 142 12.51 -6.80 8.66
N GLU A 143 13.15 -7.42 9.64
CA GLU A 143 12.89 -7.18 11.06
C GLU A 143 13.84 -6.12 11.62
N TYR A 144 13.33 -5.31 12.55
CA TYR A 144 14.05 -4.23 13.21
C TYR A 144 13.88 -4.31 14.72
N LYS A 145 14.86 -3.79 15.44
CA LYS A 145 14.82 -3.59 16.88
C LYS A 145 15.55 -2.28 17.20
N ASN A 146 14.89 -1.38 17.93
CA ASN A 146 15.46 -0.07 18.28
C ASN A 146 15.97 0.74 17.07
N GLY A 147 15.32 0.61 15.91
CA GLY A 147 15.72 1.29 14.67
C GLY A 147 16.83 0.60 13.87
N GLU A 148 17.41 -0.48 14.37
CA GLU A 148 18.44 -1.26 13.67
C GLU A 148 17.88 -2.58 13.12
N LYS A 149 18.42 -3.07 12.01
CA LYS A 149 18.05 -4.40 11.49
C LYS A 149 18.37 -5.47 12.53
N HIS A 150 17.42 -6.35 12.78
CA HIS A 150 17.54 -7.44 13.75
C HIS A 150 16.67 -8.60 13.28
N GLY A 151 17.11 -9.84 13.42
CA GLY A 151 16.35 -11.00 12.95
C GLY A 151 16.47 -11.21 11.44
N LYS A 152 15.42 -11.75 10.81
CA LYS A 152 15.49 -12.18 9.41
C LYS A 152 15.31 -11.01 8.44
N TYR A 153 16.15 -11.00 7.42
CA TYR A 153 16.01 -10.16 6.23
C TYR A 153 15.96 -11.04 4.99
N THR A 154 15.06 -10.72 4.07
CA THR A 154 14.99 -11.39 2.77
C THR A 154 14.56 -10.40 1.69
N HIS A 155 15.26 -10.44 0.56
CA HIS A 155 14.91 -9.72 -0.68
C HIS A 155 14.70 -10.77 -1.76
N TRP A 156 13.60 -10.67 -2.51
CA TRP A 156 13.28 -11.54 -3.63
C TRP A 156 13.47 -10.80 -4.96
N ASN A 157 13.63 -11.56 -6.04
CA ASN A 157 13.46 -11.05 -7.40
C ASN A 157 11.97 -10.91 -7.75
N VAL A 158 11.66 -10.22 -8.84
CA VAL A 158 10.27 -10.02 -9.29
C VAL A 158 9.54 -11.33 -9.59
N ASP A 159 10.26 -12.38 -10.01
CA ASP A 159 9.72 -13.72 -10.25
C ASP A 159 9.42 -14.51 -8.97
N GLY A 160 9.77 -13.97 -7.80
CA GLY A 160 9.57 -14.59 -6.49
C GLY A 160 10.73 -15.47 -6.02
N THR A 161 11.81 -15.60 -6.79
CA THR A 161 13.02 -16.29 -6.34
C THR A 161 13.75 -15.45 -5.29
N ILE A 162 14.39 -16.09 -4.31
CA ILE A 162 15.18 -15.37 -3.29
C ILE A 162 16.41 -14.77 -3.97
N LYS A 163 16.58 -13.45 -3.86
CA LYS A 163 17.77 -12.73 -4.32
C LYS A 163 18.86 -12.73 -3.25
N GLU A 164 18.48 -12.45 -2.00
CA GLU A 164 19.39 -12.46 -0.84
C GLU A 164 18.59 -12.73 0.44
N SER A 165 19.22 -13.40 1.40
CA SER A 165 18.65 -13.66 2.72
C SER A 165 19.75 -13.68 3.76
N HIS A 166 19.56 -12.94 4.85
CA HIS A 166 20.53 -12.80 5.93
C HIS A 166 19.81 -12.79 7.28
N TYR A 167 20.54 -13.13 8.35
CA TYR A 167 20.13 -12.83 9.71
C TYR A 167 20.97 -11.67 10.22
N TYR A 168 20.34 -10.77 10.98
CA TYR A 168 20.99 -9.60 11.56
C TYR A 168 20.91 -9.63 13.08
N ASP A 169 21.95 -9.17 13.75
CA ASP A 169 21.91 -8.76 15.15
C ASP A 169 22.53 -7.37 15.32
N ASN A 170 21.74 -6.41 15.84
CA ASN A 170 22.11 -4.99 16.01
C ASN A 170 22.81 -4.41 14.77
N GLY A 171 22.15 -4.55 13.62
CA GLY A 171 22.61 -4.02 12.34
C GLY A 171 23.71 -4.83 11.62
N LYS A 172 24.23 -5.91 12.22
CA LYS A 172 25.31 -6.72 11.63
C LYS A 172 24.80 -8.08 11.17
N ILE A 173 25.27 -8.52 10.00
CA ILE A 173 24.98 -9.87 9.48
C ILE A 173 25.67 -10.92 10.35
N ILE A 174 24.97 -12.01 10.64
CA ILE A 174 25.46 -13.19 11.38
C ILE A 174 25.36 -14.48 10.56
#